data_AF-A0A7R9Q417-F1
#
_entry.id   AF-A0A7R9Q417-F1
#
_cell.length_a   1.000
_cell.length_b   1.000
_cell.length_c   1.000
_cell.angle_alpha   90.00
_cell.angle_beta   90.00
_cell.angle_gamma   90.00
#
_symmetry.space_group_name_H-M   'P 1'
#
loop_
_entity.id
_entity.type
_entity.pdbx_description
1 polymer ?
#
loop_
_entity_poly.entity_id
_entity_poly.type
_entity_poly.pdbx_seq_one_letter_code
_entity_poly.pdbx_strand_id
1 'polypeptide(L)' 'MSGCGARVGQLVSRQSALFLCDIQEKFRTTIQYFPAIVDVSNRVLKAANILNMPVIVTEQYPKGLYSYLIGLNLVHN' A
#
# COMPACT_ATOMS: atom_id res chain seq x y z
N MET A 1 -2.07 29.99 20.39
CA MET A 1 -2.76 28.99 19.56
C MET A 1 -1.85 27.77 19.46
N SER A 2 -2.03 26.77 20.33
CA SER A 2 -1.20 25.55 20.34
C SER A 2 -1.89 24.45 19.54
N GLY A 3 -1.32 24.09 18.39
CA GLY A 3 -1.80 22.97 17.59
C GLY A 3 -1.55 21.66 18.31
N CYS A 4 -2.62 21.00 18.76
CA CYS A 4 -2.61 19.60 19.18
C CYS A 4 -2.46 18.72 17.93
N GLY A 5 -1.23 18.54 17.47
CA GLY A 5 -0.92 17.47 16.51
C GLY A 5 -0.92 16.14 17.26
N ALA A 6 -1.92 15.29 17.02
CA ALA A 6 -1.93 13.95 17.61
C ALA A 6 -0.64 13.20 17.23
N ARG A 7 0.13 12.77 18.23
CA ARG A 7 1.30 11.90 17.99
C ARG A 7 0.74 10.57 17.50
N VAL A 8 1.17 10.11 16.32
CA VAL A 8 0.69 8.88 15.65
C VAL A 8 0.88 7.60 16.52
N GLY A 9 1.62 7.70 17.62
CA GLY A 9 1.87 6.58 18.53
C GLY A 9 2.87 5.58 17.95
N GLN A 10 3.25 4.60 18.76
CA GLN A 10 4.09 3.49 18.29
C GLN A 10 3.21 2.50 17.51
N LEU A 11 3.63 2.14 16.30
CA LEU A 11 2.96 1.09 15.53
C LEU A 11 3.22 -0.27 16.17
N VAL A 12 2.15 -0.95 16.56
CA VAL A 12 2.18 -2.33 17.07
C VAL A 12 1.57 -3.23 16.01
N SER A 13 2.32 -4.24 15.54
CA SER A 13 1.91 -5.10 14.42
C SER A 13 0.53 -5.73 14.61
N ARG A 14 0.22 -6.23 15.82
CA ARG A 14 -1.09 -6.85 16.14
C ARG A 14 -2.28 -5.88 16.12
N GLN A 15 -2.04 -4.57 16.15
CA GLN A 15 -3.07 -3.53 16.17
C GLN A 15 -3.02 -2.64 14.91
N SER A 16 -2.19 -3.02 13.94
CA SER A 16 -1.96 -2.26 12.73
C SER A 16 -2.41 -3.08 11.52
N ALA A 17 -2.85 -2.39 10.47
CA ALA A 17 -3.17 -2.99 9.18
C ALA A 17 -2.39 -2.26 8.09
N LEU A 18 -1.99 -2.98 7.04
CA LEU A 18 -1.42 -2.39 5.84
C LEU A 18 -2.53 -2.12 4.83
N PHE A 19 -2.64 -0.88 4.35
CA PHE A 19 -3.50 -0.53 3.22
C PHE A 19 -2.64 -0.28 1.99
N LEU A 20 -2.89 -1.05 0.92
CA LEU A 20 -2.35 -0.81 -0.41
C LEU A 20 -3.43 -0.17 -1.27
N CYS A 21 -3.31 1.14 -1.48
CA CYS A 21 -4.33 1.91 -2.16
C CYS A 21 -3.94 2.20 -3.61
N ASP A 22 -4.79 1.76 -4.54
CA ASP A 22 -4.89 2.25 -5.91
C ASP A 22 -3.57 2.25 -6.69
N ILE A 23 -2.70 1.26 -6.46
CA ILE A 23 -1.43 1.12 -7.21
C ILE A 23 -1.70 0.39 -8.54
N GLN A 24 -2.21 1.14 -9.52
CA GLN A 24 -2.73 0.62 -10.79
C GLN A 24 -1.92 1.10 -12.01
N GLU A 25 -1.98 0.34 -13.10
CA GLU A 25 -1.07 0.56 -14.24
C GLU A 25 -1.31 1.89 -14.97
N LYS A 26 -2.56 2.38 -15.02
CA LYS A 26 -2.85 3.67 -15.64
C LYS A 26 -2.19 4.85 -14.94
N PHE A 27 -1.77 4.68 -13.69
CA PHE A 27 -1.06 5.73 -12.95
C PHE A 27 0.43 5.80 -13.29
N ARG A 28 0.98 4.81 -14.00
CA ARG A 28 2.42 4.74 -14.31
C ARG A 28 2.93 5.93 -15.11
N THR A 29 2.08 6.54 -15.94
CA THR A 29 2.41 7.73 -16.74
C THR A 29 2.13 9.04 -16.02
N THR A 30 1.28 9.02 -14.98
CA THR A 30 0.79 10.22 -14.29
C THR A 30 1.52 10.45 -12.97
N ILE A 31 1.91 9.38 -12.28
CA ILE A 31 2.59 9.44 -10.98
C ILE A 31 4.10 9.41 -11.19
N GLN A 32 4.78 10.41 -10.64
CA GLN A 32 6.24 10.45 -10.63
C GLN A 32 6.80 9.33 -9.76
N TYR A 33 7.92 8.74 -10.19
CA TYR A 33 8.60 7.66 -9.48
C TYR A 33 7.76 6.39 -9.28
N PHE A 34 6.76 6.15 -10.13
CA PHE A 34 5.90 4.96 -10.03
C PHE A 34 6.66 3.63 -9.84
N PRO A 35 7.78 3.35 -10.56
CA PRO A 35 8.55 2.13 -10.32
C PRO A 35 9.09 2.03 -8.88
N ALA A 36 9.58 3.14 -8.32
CA ALA A 36 10.09 3.17 -6.94
C ALA A 36 8.96 3.00 -5.92
N ILE A 37 7.77 3.54 -6.19
CA ILE A 37 6.58 3.35 -5.35
C ILE A 37 6.22 1.86 -5.32
N VAL A 38 6.19 1.19 -6.47
CA VAL A 38 5.92 -0.26 -6.55
C VAL A 38 6.97 -1.06 -5.75
N ASP A 39 8.26 -0.73 -5.89
CA ASP A 39 9.34 -1.40 -5.16
C ASP A 39 9.22 -1.22 -3.64
N VAL A 40 8.90 -0.01 -3.17
CA VAL A 40 8.71 0.27 -1.74
C VAL A 40 7.47 -0.44 -1.21
N SER A 41 6.35 -0.39 -1.94
CA SER A 41 5.12 -1.09 -1.57
C SER A 41 5.34 -2.59 -1.45
N ASN A 42 6.12 -3.21 -2.33
CA ASN A 42 6.53 -4.61 -2.22
C ASN A 42 7.33 -4.91 -0.94
N ARG A 43 8.25 -4.01 -0.55
CA ARG A 43 9.03 -4.16 0.69
C ARG A 43 8.13 -4.08 1.92
N VAL A 44 7.19 -3.14 1.94
CA VAL A 44 6.24 -2.98 3.05
C VAL A 44 5.26 -4.16 3.11
N LEU A 45 4.77 -4.64 1.97
CA LEU A 45 3.94 -5.85 1.87
C LEU A 45 4.67 -7.07 2.43
N LYS A 46 5.95 -7.25 2.07
CA LYS A 46 6.78 -8.32 2.61
C LYS A 46 6.93 -8.21 4.13
N ALA A 47 7.14 -7.01 4.65
CA ALA A 47 7.21 -6.78 6.09
C ALA A 47 5.87 -7.08 6.79
N ALA A 48 4.74 -6.66 6.23
CA ALA A 48 3.41 -6.95 6.75
C ALA A 48 3.14 -8.46 6.81
N ASN A 49 3.52 -9.20 5.76
CA ASN A 49 3.42 -10.66 5.74
C ASN A 49 4.28 -11.32 6.84
N ILE A 50 5.54 -10.90 7.00
CA ILE A 50 6.43 -11.40 8.06
C ILE A 50 5.83 -11.12 9.46
N LEU A 51 5.21 -9.96 9.63
CA LEU A 51 4.61 -9.53 10.89
C LEU A 51 3.18 -10.07 11.10
N ASN A 52 2.65 -10.86 10.17
CA ASN A 52 1.27 -11.36 10.15
C ASN A 52 0.23 -10.23 10.32
N MET A 53 0.49 -9.09 9.68
CA MET A 53 -0.44 -7.96 9.67
C MET A 53 -1.53 -8.17 8.61
N PRO A 54 -2.79 -7.78 8.89
CA PRO A 54 -3.83 -7.76 7.87
C PRO A 54 -3.46 -6.77 6.76
N VAL A 55 -3.63 -7.19 5.52
CA VAL A 55 -3.40 -6.38 4.31
C VAL A 55 -4.73 -6.16 3.61
N ILE A 56 -5.08 -4.89 3.39
CA ILE A 56 -6.27 -4.48 2.65
C ILE A 56 -5.81 -3.79 1.38
N VAL A 57 -6.40 -4.20 0.25
CA VAL A 57 -6.04 -3.69 -1.07
C VAL A 57 -7.28 -3.04 -1.68
N THR A 58 -7.13 -1.82 -2.21
CA THR A 58 -8.20 -1.11 -2.91
C THR A 58 -7.81 -0.83 -4.36
N GLU A 59 -8.81 -0.78 -5.24
CA GLU A 59 -8.64 -0.33 -6.63
C GLU A 59 -9.67 0.75 -6.92
N GLN A 60 -9.21 1.82 -7.58
CA GLN A 60 -10.12 2.81 -8.12
C GLN A 60 -10.54 2.37 -9.53
N TYR A 61 -11.84 2.23 -9.77
CA TYR A 61 -12.44 1.95 -11.08
C TYR A 61 -11.63 0.96 -11.97
N PRO A 62 -11.48 -0.31 -11.56
CA PRO A 62 -10.57 -1.25 -12.22
C PRO A 62 -10.90 -1.50 -13.71
N LYS A 63 -12.16 -1.33 -14.08
CA LYS A 63 -12.62 -1.43 -15.48
C LYS A 63 -11.98 -0.41 -16.42
N GLY A 64 -11.58 0.76 -15.93
CA GLY A 64 -10.99 1.82 -16.76
C GLY A 64 -9.62 2.33 -16.31
N LEU A 65 -9.13 1.92 -15.14
CA LEU A 65 -7.76 2.18 -14.69
C LEU A 65 -6.81 0.99 -14.87
N TYR A 66 -7.33 -0.14 -15.38
CA TYR A 66 -6.67 -1.44 -15.42
C TYR A 66 -6.35 -1.97 -14.01
N SER A 67 -6.49 -3.28 -13.80
CA SER A 67 -6.21 -3.91 -12.50
C SER A 67 -4.70 -3.96 -12.23
N TYR A 68 -4.33 -4.29 -10.99
CA TYR A 68 -2.94 -4.35 -10.52
C TYR A 68 -1.97 -4.96 -11.54
N LEU A 69 -0.83 -4.28 -11.70
CA LEU A 69 0.34 -4.85 -12.34
C LEU A 69 0.79 -6.14 -11.64
N ILE A 70 1.29 -7.08 -12.46
CA ILE A 70 1.99 -8.34 -12.16
C ILE A 70 3.21 -8.20 -11.20
N GLY A 71 3.47 -7.01 -10.63
CA GLY A 71 4.62 -6.72 -9.77
C GLY A 71 4.37 -6.81 -8.25
N LEU A 72 3.12 -6.78 -7.79
CA LEU A 72 2.80 -6.99 -6.37
C LEU A 72 2.56 -8.48 -6.12
N ASN A 73 3.48 -9.12 -5.40
CA ASN A 73 3.32 -10.52 -4.95
C ASN A 73 2.29 -10.58 -3.82
N LEU A 74 1.02 -10.33 -4.15
CA LEU A 74 -0.10 -10.56 -3.24
C LEU A 74 -0.22 -12.07 -3.04
N VAL A 75 0.42 -12.58 -1.99
CA VAL A 75 0.17 -13.93 -1.50
C VAL A 75 -1.22 -13.90 -0.89
N HIS A 76 -2.20 -14.44 -1.62
CA HIS A 76 -3.49 -14.77 -1.03
C HIS A 76 -3.24 -15.82 0.06
N ASN A 77 -3.29 -15.40 1.33
CA ASN A 77 -3.49 -16.32 2.46
C ASN A 77 -4.97 -16.69 2.55
#